data_AF-A0A7C2JEC2-F1
#
_entry.id   AF-A0A7C2JEC2-F1
#
_cell.length_a   1.000
_cell.length_b   1.000
_cell.length_c   1.000
_cell.angle_alpha   90.00
_cell.angle_beta   90.00
_cell.angle_gamma   90.00
#
_symmetry.space_group_name_H-M   'P 1'
#
loop_
_entity.id
_entity.type
_entity.pdbx_description
1 polymer ?
#
loop_
_entity_poly.entity_id
_entity_poly.type
_entity_poly.pdbx_seq_one_letter_code
_entity_poly.pdbx_strand_id
1 'polypeptide(L)'
;MAKRIAVLVVVPLVLAVLGFGGQQIMQRSWDGLVAYQTHYAAPLPAGQAGEPLTDQVVIVLQDGLRLDTSTELEAWNELRAQGADLSVRVGQPSLSIPSFTVINTGTYQELSGVVTNWYEGPIPPVDSIYCQAQAAGLTTAMVQEAGGPKLFEPCLDSPIFPEIPKDDRRAADDIILEQSLIALEENPNLLWIHFSGSDWSGHHYGGASEEYRQYAREIDARIAKIADAMDLSSSVLIVNSDHGQIDTGGHGGWEKEVIVAPLVIVGEGIRPGFYGEVEQARIAPTVATLLGIAIPAHNEGQPLFELLDMPSEATARRAADVARQHDLFYTQYLSQIGASAYKGAELMEADQALSQGDYETAYERAAEFATAIRKHADSARDSRLWRERLGRLPIALLILVIPALYLAFYPKKRDLVVPLIGAAVYFVLYNGYFFIRGFVWSLSTFNEEYLIPGFLQARIIEGAVCLLIAAIVVGVLMRGRTILDTAMAAVNMSFFVGLGLLLQVDLFYWLYGLQWNWYLPDLKWGIKYYFDLLQLLPTGLLALFAPLIAMAAKVATDRVRAGRPRPATVSEKL
;
A
#
# COMPACT_ATOMS: atom_id res chain seq x y z
N MET A 1 -15.32 38.18 -33.09
CA MET A 1 -13.85 38.14 -32.99
C MET A 1 -13.39 38.17 -31.53
N ALA A 2 -13.78 39.17 -30.73
CA ALA A 2 -13.42 39.30 -29.30
C ALA A 2 -13.65 38.03 -28.45
N LYS A 3 -14.84 37.40 -28.54
CA LYS A 3 -15.13 36.14 -27.82
C LYS A 3 -14.20 34.98 -28.17
N ARG A 4 -13.72 34.88 -29.42
CA ARG A 4 -12.79 33.82 -29.85
C ARG A 4 -11.37 34.09 -29.36
N ILE A 5 -10.94 35.36 -29.39
CA ILE A 5 -9.65 35.79 -28.84
C ILE A 5 -9.61 35.54 -27.32
N ALA A 6 -10.72 35.81 -26.62
CA ALA A 6 -10.84 35.51 -25.20
C ALA A 6 -10.63 34.02 -24.90
N VAL A 7 -11.22 33.10 -25.69
CA VAL A 7 -10.98 31.65 -25.51
C VAL A 7 -9.51 31.29 -25.74
N LEU A 8 -8.87 31.83 -26.79
CA LEU A 8 -7.46 31.54 -27.10
C LEU A 8 -6.47 32.00 -26.03
N VAL A 9 -6.87 32.91 -25.14
CA VAL A 9 -5.99 33.47 -24.10
C VAL A 9 -6.41 33.01 -22.71
N VAL A 10 -7.70 33.15 -22.37
CA VAL A 10 -8.21 32.85 -21.03
C VAL A 10 -8.16 31.36 -20.73
N VAL A 11 -8.55 30.49 -21.67
CA VAL A 11 -8.58 29.04 -21.40
C VAL A 11 -7.16 28.50 -21.15
N PRO A 12 -6.14 28.78 -21.98
CA PRO A 12 -4.77 28.37 -21.67
C PRO A 12 -4.23 28.94 -20.36
N LEU A 13 -4.54 30.20 -20.03
CA LEU A 13 -4.10 30.79 -18.75
C LEU A 13 -4.75 30.09 -17.55
N VAL A 14 -6.05 29.79 -17.62
CA VAL A 14 -6.74 29.03 -16.57
C VAL A 14 -6.14 27.63 -16.43
N LEU A 15 -5.87 26.95 -17.55
CA LEU A 15 -5.23 25.63 -17.54
C LEU A 15 -3.81 25.69 -16.96
N ALA A 16 -3.04 26.74 -17.25
CA ALA A 16 -1.71 26.93 -16.64
C ALA A 16 -1.80 27.11 -15.12
N VAL A 17 -2.75 27.92 -14.63
CA VAL A 17 -3.01 28.06 -13.18
C VAL A 17 -3.43 26.73 -12.56
N LEU A 18 -4.31 25.96 -13.22
CA LEU A 18 -4.69 24.62 -12.76
C LEU A 18 -3.50 23.65 -12.73
N GLY A 19 -2.59 23.73 -13.72
CA GLY A 19 -1.38 22.91 -13.76
C GLY A 19 -0.43 23.20 -12.59
N PHE A 20 -0.14 24.48 -12.33
CA PHE A 20 0.68 24.88 -11.18
C PHE A 20 -0.01 24.56 -9.84
N GLY A 21 -1.31 24.80 -9.73
CA GLY A 21 -2.10 24.47 -8.55
C GLY A 21 -2.11 22.95 -8.28
N GLY A 22 -2.25 22.15 -9.34
CA GLY A 22 -2.20 20.68 -9.26
C GLY A 22 -0.87 20.18 -8.69
N GLN A 23 0.26 20.74 -9.12
CA GLN A 23 1.57 20.40 -8.57
C GLN A 23 1.70 20.74 -7.07
N GLN A 24 1.17 21.89 -6.63
CA GLN A 24 1.18 22.26 -5.22
C GLN A 24 0.29 21.35 -4.37
N ILE A 25 -0.88 20.98 -4.89
CA ILE A 25 -1.79 20.03 -4.24
C ILE A 25 -1.11 18.65 -4.12
N MET A 26 -0.47 18.19 -5.20
CA MET A 26 0.27 16.93 -5.22
C MET A 26 1.33 16.88 -4.12
N GLN A 27 2.16 17.91 -4.02
CA GLN A 27 3.21 17.96 -2.99
C GLN A 27 2.62 17.94 -1.58
N ARG A 28 1.59 18.74 -1.31
CA ARG A 28 0.94 18.75 0.02
C ARG A 28 0.27 17.43 0.37
N SER A 29 -0.39 16.78 -0.58
CA SER A 29 -0.98 15.46 -0.36
C SER A 29 0.11 14.43 -0.12
N TRP A 30 1.21 14.46 -0.87
CA TRP A 30 2.34 13.55 -0.69
C TRP A 30 2.95 13.68 0.70
N ASP A 31 3.21 14.91 1.13
CA ASP A 31 3.71 15.19 2.48
C ASP A 31 2.74 14.68 3.56
N GLY A 32 1.43 14.79 3.33
CA GLY A 32 0.41 14.27 4.24
C GLY A 32 0.37 12.74 4.36
N LEU A 33 0.81 12.01 3.33
CA LEU A 33 0.96 10.56 3.39
C LEU A 33 2.27 10.17 4.09
N VAL A 34 3.40 10.76 3.67
CA VAL A 34 4.73 10.42 4.20
C VAL A 34 4.88 10.80 5.66
N ALA A 35 4.35 11.96 6.05
CA ALA A 35 4.39 12.46 7.41
C ALA A 35 3.07 12.19 8.16
N TYR A 36 2.31 11.15 7.76
CA TYR A 36 1.09 10.77 8.46
C TYR A 36 1.38 10.48 9.93
N GLN A 37 0.57 11.07 10.82
CA GLN A 37 0.67 10.86 12.26
C GLN A 37 -0.63 10.27 12.76
N THR A 38 -0.53 9.12 13.40
CA THR A 38 -1.68 8.49 14.03
C THR A 38 -2.12 9.27 15.28
N HIS A 39 -3.43 9.33 15.51
CA HIS A 39 -3.99 9.78 16.78
C HIS A 39 -4.29 8.60 17.72
N TYR A 40 -4.20 7.37 17.21
CA TYR A 40 -4.71 6.16 17.85
C TYR A 40 -3.71 5.49 18.79
N ALA A 41 -2.43 5.86 18.72
CA ALA A 41 -1.35 5.28 19.52
C ALA A 41 -1.26 5.83 20.96
N ALA A 42 -2.33 6.38 21.53
CA ALA A 42 -2.25 6.80 22.93
C ALA A 42 -2.05 5.56 23.83
N PRO A 43 -1.21 5.65 24.88
CA PRO A 43 -0.91 4.51 25.74
C PRO A 43 -2.17 3.91 26.36
N LEU A 44 -2.26 2.58 26.30
CA LEU A 44 -3.32 1.79 26.91
C LEU A 44 -2.76 0.96 28.07
N PRO A 45 -3.58 0.59 29.07
CA PRO A 45 -3.17 -0.36 30.09
C PRO A 45 -2.68 -1.67 29.47
N ALA A 46 -1.63 -2.24 30.04
CA ALA A 46 -1.17 -3.57 29.67
C ALA A 46 -2.26 -4.62 29.97
N GLY A 47 -2.28 -5.66 29.14
CA GLY A 47 -3.21 -6.77 29.28
C GLY A 47 -2.82 -7.72 30.41
N GLN A 48 -3.54 -8.84 30.52
CA GLN A 48 -3.17 -9.90 31.44
C GLN A 48 -2.19 -10.88 30.77
N ALA A 49 -1.18 -11.29 31.53
CA ALA A 49 -0.34 -12.43 31.17
C ALA A 49 -1.12 -13.74 31.38
N GLY A 50 -0.77 -14.77 30.61
CA GLY A 50 -1.34 -16.11 30.68
C GLY A 50 -0.28 -17.17 30.94
N GLU A 51 -0.69 -18.44 30.84
CA GLU A 51 0.25 -19.56 30.90
C GLU A 51 0.97 -19.69 29.54
N PRO A 52 2.31 -19.81 29.52
CA PRO A 52 3.05 -20.04 28.29
C PRO A 52 2.82 -21.46 27.75
N LEU A 53 2.90 -21.61 26.43
CA LEU A 53 2.93 -22.91 25.74
C LEU A 53 4.35 -23.33 25.38
N THR A 54 5.25 -22.36 25.25
CA THR A 54 6.65 -22.59 24.88
C THR A 54 7.54 -21.58 25.60
N ASP A 55 8.79 -21.97 25.82
CA ASP A 55 9.79 -21.12 26.44
C ASP A 55 10.44 -20.15 25.44
N GLN A 56 10.36 -20.44 24.14
CA GLN A 56 11.03 -19.66 23.10
C GLN A 56 10.21 -19.58 21.82
N VAL A 57 10.12 -18.36 21.27
CA VAL A 57 9.63 -18.11 19.91
C VAL A 57 10.73 -17.45 19.10
N VAL A 58 11.08 -18.05 17.96
CA VAL A 58 11.99 -17.49 16.96
C VAL A 58 11.18 -17.13 15.72
N ILE A 59 11.29 -15.87 15.29
CA ILE A 59 10.67 -15.35 14.07
C ILE A 59 11.77 -15.14 13.04
N VAL A 60 11.71 -15.88 11.93
CA VAL A 60 12.60 -15.71 10.78
C VAL A 60 11.82 -15.07 9.65
N LEU A 61 12.17 -13.83 9.34
CA LEU A 61 11.58 -13.07 8.25
C LEU A 61 12.46 -13.17 7.00
N GLN A 62 11.95 -13.82 5.96
CA GLN A 62 12.52 -13.77 4.61
C GLN A 62 11.82 -12.66 3.82
N ASP A 63 12.40 -11.47 3.81
CA ASP A 63 11.82 -10.25 3.27
C ASP A 63 11.47 -10.40 1.78
N GLY A 64 10.30 -9.91 1.37
CA GLY A 64 9.88 -9.87 -0.03
C GLY A 64 9.68 -11.24 -0.69
N LEU A 65 9.51 -12.32 0.08
CA LEU A 65 9.24 -13.66 -0.45
C LEU A 65 7.77 -13.81 -0.92
N ARG A 66 7.59 -14.13 -2.20
CA ARG A 66 6.28 -14.47 -2.77
C ARG A 66 5.79 -15.83 -2.30
N LEU A 67 4.48 -15.96 -2.09
CA LEU A 67 3.84 -17.21 -1.72
C LEU A 67 4.12 -18.33 -2.73
N ASP A 68 4.05 -18.06 -4.05
CA ASP A 68 4.30 -19.09 -5.06
C ASP A 68 5.74 -19.60 -5.05
N THR A 69 6.71 -18.69 -4.95
CA THR A 69 8.15 -19.04 -4.87
C THR A 69 8.44 -19.86 -3.61
N SER A 70 7.79 -19.55 -2.50
CA SER A 70 7.97 -20.30 -1.26
C SER A 70 7.59 -21.79 -1.36
N THR A 71 6.73 -22.17 -2.33
CA THR A 71 6.35 -23.58 -2.55
C THR A 71 7.43 -24.39 -3.26
N GLU A 72 8.46 -23.73 -3.80
CA GLU A 72 9.62 -24.36 -4.44
C GLU A 72 10.80 -24.57 -3.47
N LEU A 73 10.70 -24.07 -2.25
CA LEU A 73 11.78 -24.04 -1.26
C LEU A 73 11.75 -25.29 -0.38
N GLU A 74 12.90 -25.94 -0.21
CA GLU A 74 13.01 -27.26 0.42
C GLU A 74 12.77 -27.15 1.93
N ALA A 75 13.49 -26.27 2.62
CA ALA A 75 13.35 -26.12 4.07
C ALA A 75 11.94 -25.63 4.43
N TRP A 76 11.42 -24.62 3.74
CA TRP A 76 10.02 -24.19 3.90
C TRP A 76 9.03 -25.36 3.78
N ASN A 77 9.20 -26.24 2.79
CA ASN A 77 8.29 -27.38 2.59
C ASN A 77 8.46 -28.46 3.67
N GLU A 78 9.67 -28.68 4.18
CA GLU A 78 9.91 -29.55 5.33
C GLU A 78 9.23 -29.01 6.60
N LEU A 79 9.31 -27.69 6.83
CA LEU A 79 8.63 -27.02 7.93
C LEU A 79 7.10 -27.09 7.76
N ARG A 80 6.56 -26.90 6.55
CA ARG A 80 5.12 -27.08 6.25
C ARG A 80 4.62 -28.49 6.55
N ALA A 81 5.41 -29.50 6.23
CA ALA A 81 5.03 -30.89 6.46
C ALA A 81 4.93 -31.23 7.96
N GLN A 82 5.64 -30.48 8.81
CA GLN A 82 5.73 -30.69 10.25
C GLN A 82 4.87 -29.71 11.06
N GLY A 83 4.48 -28.57 10.48
CA GLY A 83 3.82 -27.47 11.16
C GLY A 83 2.50 -27.04 10.52
N ALA A 84 2.05 -25.85 10.90
CA ALA A 84 0.90 -25.18 10.34
C ALA A 84 1.31 -24.37 9.10
N ASP A 85 0.72 -24.67 7.95
CA ASP A 85 0.90 -23.99 6.66
C ASP A 85 -0.23 -22.98 6.43
N LEU A 86 0.15 -21.71 6.30
CA LEU A 86 -0.75 -20.58 6.13
C LEU A 86 -0.26 -19.64 5.04
N SER A 87 -1.15 -18.76 4.61
CA SER A 87 -0.77 -17.51 3.95
C SER A 87 -1.28 -16.32 4.75
N VAL A 88 -0.56 -15.21 4.74
CA VAL A 88 -0.95 -13.98 5.41
C VAL A 88 -1.36 -12.91 4.40
N ARG A 89 -2.47 -12.24 4.68
CA ARG A 89 -2.89 -11.03 4.00
C ARG A 89 -2.25 -9.82 4.67
N VAL A 90 -1.40 -9.14 3.91
CA VAL A 90 -0.64 -7.95 4.33
C VAL A 90 -1.54 -6.72 4.25
N GLY A 91 -1.37 -5.81 5.21
CA GLY A 91 -2.04 -4.51 5.22
C GLY A 91 -1.59 -3.58 4.08
N GLN A 92 -2.10 -2.35 4.08
CA GLN A 92 -1.74 -1.34 3.08
C GLN A 92 -1.15 -0.10 3.78
N PRO A 93 -0.01 0.43 3.31
CA PRO A 93 0.82 -0.07 2.21
C PRO A 93 1.62 -1.33 2.59
N SER A 94 1.81 -2.23 1.63
CA SER A 94 2.53 -3.51 1.75
C SER A 94 4.05 -3.32 1.61
N LEU A 95 4.59 -2.42 2.44
CA LEU A 95 6.01 -2.09 2.55
C LEU A 95 6.61 -2.78 3.78
N SER A 96 7.94 -2.94 3.81
CA SER A 96 8.63 -3.72 4.83
C SER A 96 8.52 -3.11 6.24
N ILE A 97 8.92 -1.84 6.45
CA ILE A 97 8.87 -1.19 7.77
C ILE A 97 7.45 -1.17 8.37
N PRO A 98 6.39 -0.81 7.60
CA PRO A 98 5.02 -0.95 8.08
C PRO A 98 4.65 -2.39 8.43
N SER A 99 5.03 -3.36 7.62
CA SER A 99 4.72 -4.79 7.85
C SER A 99 5.45 -5.35 9.07
N PHE A 100 6.71 -4.97 9.32
CA PHE A 100 7.45 -5.34 10.53
C PHE A 100 6.72 -4.84 11.78
N THR A 101 6.15 -3.63 11.69
CA THR A 101 5.33 -3.06 12.75
C THR A 101 4.08 -3.90 12.99
N VAL A 102 3.33 -4.29 11.94
CA VAL A 102 2.13 -5.13 12.07
C VAL A 102 2.47 -6.50 12.67
N ILE A 103 3.53 -7.17 12.20
CA ILE A 103 3.91 -8.51 12.67
C ILE A 103 4.20 -8.51 14.17
N ASN A 104 4.80 -7.45 14.70
CA ASN A 104 5.25 -7.37 16.09
C ASN A 104 4.31 -6.62 17.04
N THR A 105 3.28 -5.94 16.52
CA THR A 105 2.29 -5.19 17.33
C THR A 105 0.85 -5.66 17.14
N GLY A 106 0.57 -6.33 16.02
CA GLY A 106 -0.79 -6.64 15.59
C GLY A 106 -1.61 -5.40 15.19
N THR A 107 -0.97 -4.24 15.02
CA THR A 107 -1.63 -2.95 14.73
C THR A 107 -1.32 -2.51 13.30
N TYR A 108 -2.35 -2.35 12.46
CA TYR A 108 -2.21 -1.97 11.05
C TYR A 108 -1.66 -0.55 10.87
N GLN A 109 -1.13 -0.29 9.68
CA GLN A 109 -0.38 0.90 9.28
C GLN A 109 -1.09 2.23 9.62
N GLU A 110 -2.40 2.34 9.35
CA GLU A 110 -3.19 3.55 9.66
C GLU A 110 -3.24 3.84 11.17
N LEU A 111 -3.30 2.80 12.00
CA LEU A 111 -3.47 2.92 13.44
C LEU A 111 -2.13 3.03 14.15
N SER A 112 -1.11 2.31 13.68
CA SER A 112 0.25 2.43 14.18
C SER A 112 0.89 3.77 13.78
N GLY A 113 0.51 4.34 12.63
CA GLY A 113 1.12 5.54 12.07
C GLY A 113 2.42 5.26 11.32
N VAL A 114 2.86 4.01 11.24
CA VAL A 114 4.02 3.59 10.45
C VAL A 114 3.52 3.20 9.07
N VAL A 115 3.63 4.11 8.10
CA VAL A 115 2.98 3.98 6.78
C VAL A 115 3.96 4.03 5.61
N THR A 116 5.27 4.16 5.84
CA THR A 116 6.29 4.21 4.78
C THR A 116 7.60 3.58 5.26
N ASN A 117 8.54 3.26 4.36
CA ASN A 117 9.90 2.92 4.77
C ASN A 117 10.81 4.13 5.06
N TRP A 118 10.28 5.36 4.95
CA TRP A 118 10.96 6.57 5.44
C TRP A 118 10.74 6.82 6.93
N TYR A 119 9.99 5.94 7.61
CA TYR A 119 9.81 6.04 9.05
C TYR A 119 11.14 5.75 9.76
N GLU A 120 11.62 6.72 10.51
CA GLU A 120 12.85 6.62 11.29
C GLU A 120 12.54 6.66 12.78
N GLY A 121 13.34 5.92 13.56
CA GLY A 121 13.25 5.88 15.01
C GLY A 121 12.41 4.72 15.56
N PRO A 122 12.14 4.74 16.87
CA PRO A 122 11.35 3.69 17.51
C PRO A 122 9.90 3.75 17.04
N ILE A 123 9.18 2.63 17.17
CA ILE A 123 7.74 2.60 16.93
C ILE A 123 7.03 3.73 17.71
N PRO A 124 5.91 4.25 17.18
CA PRO A 124 5.01 5.10 17.96
C PRO A 124 4.59 4.40 19.26
N PRO A 125 3.92 5.09 20.22
CA PRO A 125 3.51 4.50 21.50
C PRO A 125 2.37 3.44 21.40
N VAL A 126 2.40 2.65 20.32
CA VAL A 126 1.74 1.35 20.21
C VAL A 126 2.56 0.28 20.92
N ASP A 127 1.86 -0.64 21.55
CA ASP A 127 2.47 -1.73 22.28
C ASP A 127 2.99 -2.85 21.33
N SER A 128 4.01 -3.59 21.76
CA SER A 128 4.63 -4.65 20.94
C SER A 128 4.93 -5.90 21.76
N ILE A 129 5.08 -7.04 21.08
CA ILE A 129 5.45 -8.30 21.72
C ILE A 129 6.80 -8.22 22.47
N TYR A 130 7.72 -7.36 22.03
CA TYR A 130 9.00 -7.14 22.70
C TYR A 130 8.86 -6.40 24.02
N CYS A 131 8.09 -5.32 24.03
CA CYS A 131 7.86 -4.56 25.25
C CYS A 131 7.07 -5.41 26.27
N GLN A 132 6.11 -6.22 25.80
CA GLN A 132 5.37 -7.15 26.66
C GLN A 132 6.24 -8.30 27.18
N ALA A 133 7.17 -8.82 26.38
CA ALA A 133 8.14 -9.82 26.81
C ALA A 133 9.07 -9.28 27.91
N GLN A 134 9.67 -8.10 27.71
CA GLN A 134 10.49 -7.45 28.74
C GLN A 134 9.68 -7.15 30.01
N ALA A 135 8.43 -6.68 29.88
CA ALA A 135 7.57 -6.42 31.03
C ALA A 135 7.25 -7.70 31.84
N ALA A 136 7.25 -8.85 31.17
CA ALA A 136 7.11 -10.17 31.79
C ALA A 136 8.45 -10.75 32.33
N GLY A 137 9.56 -10.04 32.16
CA GLY A 137 10.89 -10.50 32.57
C GLY A 137 11.51 -11.54 31.64
N LEU A 138 10.99 -11.67 30.41
CA LEU A 138 11.54 -12.52 29.37
C LEU A 138 12.64 -11.79 28.59
N THR A 139 13.61 -12.55 28.07
CA THR A 139 14.73 -12.00 27.31
C THR A 139 14.41 -11.85 25.83
N THR A 140 14.79 -10.71 25.24
CA THR A 140 14.50 -10.40 23.84
C THR A 140 15.74 -10.10 23.01
N ALA A 141 15.77 -10.59 21.78
CA ALA A 141 16.87 -10.37 20.84
C ALA A 141 16.37 -10.11 19.42
N MET A 142 17.15 -9.34 18.66
CA MET A 142 16.86 -9.06 17.25
C MET A 142 18.16 -9.00 16.45
N VAL A 143 18.24 -9.84 15.42
CA VAL A 143 19.33 -9.91 14.46
C VAL A 143 18.85 -9.34 13.12
N GLN A 144 19.40 -8.20 12.74
CA GLN A 144 19.13 -7.56 11.45
C GLN A 144 20.28 -6.61 11.08
N GLU A 145 20.36 -6.19 9.83
CA GLU A 145 21.43 -5.29 9.39
C GLU A 145 21.47 -3.94 10.14
N ALA A 146 22.68 -3.40 10.31
CA ALA A 146 22.92 -2.11 10.97
C ALA A 146 22.12 -0.96 10.35
N GLY A 147 22.03 -0.92 9.01
CA GLY A 147 21.27 0.07 8.26
C GLY A 147 19.74 -0.11 8.29
N GLY A 148 19.24 -1.22 8.83
CA GLY A 148 17.82 -1.51 8.95
C GLY A 148 17.13 -0.73 10.07
N PRO A 149 15.78 -0.80 10.15
CA PRO A 149 14.98 0.09 10.99
C PRO A 149 15.07 -0.28 12.48
N LYS A 150 15.26 0.71 13.37
CA LYS A 150 15.44 0.48 14.82
C LYS A 150 14.12 0.60 15.61
N LEU A 151 13.07 -0.01 15.06
CA LEU A 151 11.69 0.14 15.52
C LEU A 151 11.50 -0.27 17.00
N PHE A 152 12.12 -1.37 17.41
CA PHE A 152 11.90 -2.00 18.72
C PHE A 152 13.09 -1.87 19.66
N GLU A 153 14.15 -1.15 19.28
CA GLU A 153 15.39 -1.01 20.06
C GLU A 153 15.16 -0.64 21.54
N PRO A 154 14.21 0.24 21.91
CA PRO A 154 13.93 0.52 23.32
C PRO A 154 13.39 -0.65 24.14
N CYS A 155 12.90 -1.71 23.48
CA CYS A 155 12.31 -2.90 24.09
C CYS A 155 13.12 -4.19 23.82
N LEU A 156 14.39 -4.05 23.43
CA LEU A 156 15.31 -5.17 23.18
C LEU A 156 16.36 -5.27 24.28
N ASP A 157 16.57 -6.48 24.82
CA ASP A 157 17.71 -6.75 25.71
C ASP A 157 19.01 -6.90 24.91
N SER A 158 18.91 -7.52 23.73
CA SER A 158 20.04 -7.80 22.84
C SER A 158 19.77 -7.34 21.39
N PRO A 159 19.97 -6.04 21.08
CA PRO A 159 19.99 -5.56 19.71
C PRO A 159 21.30 -5.99 19.00
N ILE A 160 21.21 -6.93 18.06
CA ILE A 160 22.36 -7.48 17.32
C ILE A 160 22.32 -6.95 15.89
N PHE A 161 23.01 -5.83 15.68
CA PHE A 161 22.97 -5.08 14.42
C PHE A 161 24.33 -5.04 13.72
N PRO A 162 24.76 -6.14 13.06
CA PRO A 162 26.04 -6.18 12.39
C PRO A 162 26.11 -5.21 11.21
N GLU A 163 27.29 -4.60 11.05
CA GLU A 163 27.66 -3.91 9.80
C GLU A 163 27.85 -4.95 8.70
N ILE A 164 27.26 -4.69 7.53
CA ILE A 164 27.25 -5.63 6.42
C ILE A 164 27.89 -5.03 5.15
N PRO A 165 28.50 -5.85 4.27
CA PRO A 165 28.98 -5.39 2.98
C PRO A 165 27.85 -4.79 2.13
N LYS A 166 28.06 -3.59 1.58
CA LYS A 166 27.06 -2.90 0.76
C LYS A 166 26.85 -3.54 -0.62
N ASP A 167 27.90 -4.12 -1.18
CA ASP A 167 27.91 -4.61 -2.57
C ASP A 167 27.89 -6.15 -2.66
N ASP A 168 27.82 -6.86 -1.53
CA ASP A 168 27.78 -8.33 -1.47
C ASP A 168 26.67 -8.78 -0.53
N ARG A 169 25.46 -8.92 -1.09
CA ARG A 169 24.26 -9.31 -0.36
C ARG A 169 24.37 -10.73 0.20
N ARG A 170 25.09 -11.64 -0.46
CA ARG A 170 25.27 -13.02 0.02
C ARG A 170 26.15 -13.05 1.27
N ALA A 171 27.26 -12.31 1.24
CA ALA A 171 28.12 -12.17 2.41
C ALA A 171 27.39 -11.47 3.57
N ALA A 172 26.53 -10.49 3.28
CA ALA A 172 25.68 -9.87 4.29
C ALA A 172 24.71 -10.88 4.92
N ASP A 173 24.05 -11.72 4.14
CA ASP A 173 23.14 -12.76 4.65
C ASP A 173 23.90 -13.87 5.41
N ASP A 174 25.15 -14.17 5.05
CA ASP A 174 26.00 -15.10 5.81
C ASP A 174 26.36 -14.54 7.20
N ILE A 175 26.62 -13.24 7.31
CA ILE A 175 26.85 -12.57 8.60
C ILE A 175 25.58 -12.62 9.46
N ILE A 176 24.41 -12.36 8.86
CA ILE A 176 23.13 -12.47 9.58
C ILE A 176 22.94 -13.89 10.11
N LEU A 177 23.19 -14.92 9.29
CA LEU A 177 23.10 -16.30 9.74
C LEU A 177 24.07 -16.58 10.89
N GLU A 178 25.34 -16.17 10.78
CA GLU A 178 26.34 -16.36 11.85
C GLU A 178 25.89 -15.73 13.16
N GLN A 179 25.46 -14.48 13.13
CA GLN A 179 24.95 -13.77 14.31
C GLN A 179 23.66 -14.41 14.85
N SER A 180 22.81 -14.97 13.98
CA SER A 180 21.59 -15.67 14.38
C SER A 180 21.90 -16.96 15.14
N LEU A 181 22.88 -17.74 14.67
CA LEU A 181 23.31 -18.96 15.35
C LEU A 181 23.93 -18.64 16.73
N ILE A 182 24.71 -17.57 16.84
CA ILE A 182 25.24 -17.09 18.14
C ILE A 182 24.09 -16.65 19.05
N ALA A 183 23.11 -15.89 18.53
CA ALA A 183 21.97 -15.45 19.30
C ALA A 183 21.11 -16.62 19.82
N LEU A 184 20.99 -17.70 19.05
CA LEU A 184 20.29 -18.92 19.47
C LEU A 184 20.99 -19.61 20.64
N GLU A 185 22.32 -19.58 20.72
CA GLU A 185 23.09 -20.15 21.85
C GLU A 185 22.79 -19.43 23.17
N GLU A 186 22.49 -18.13 23.12
CA GLU A 186 22.07 -17.32 24.27
C GLU A 186 20.61 -17.60 24.70
N ASN A 187 19.88 -18.39 23.92
CA ASN A 187 18.51 -18.85 24.18
C ASN A 187 17.53 -17.74 24.63
N PRO A 188 17.37 -16.64 23.87
CA PRO A 188 16.38 -15.61 24.16
C PRO A 188 14.96 -16.20 24.08
N ASN A 189 14.03 -15.72 24.91
CA ASN A 189 12.63 -16.14 24.84
C ASN A 189 11.94 -15.66 23.55
N LEU A 190 12.34 -14.51 23.03
CA LEU A 190 11.84 -13.97 21.77
C LEU A 190 12.99 -13.48 20.90
N LEU A 191 13.20 -14.13 19.75
CA LEU A 191 14.23 -13.80 18.78
C LEU A 191 13.62 -13.44 17.43
N TRP A 192 14.11 -12.36 16.82
CA TRP A 192 13.83 -12.03 15.43
C TRP A 192 15.09 -12.10 14.58
N ILE A 193 14.97 -12.67 13.39
CA ILE A 193 16.03 -12.81 12.41
C ILE A 193 15.49 -12.28 11.08
N HIS A 194 16.17 -11.31 10.47
CA HIS A 194 15.77 -10.71 9.20
C HIS A 194 16.78 -10.95 8.09
N PHE A 195 16.33 -11.60 7.01
CA PHE A 195 17.07 -11.72 5.77
C PHE A 195 16.46 -10.83 4.69
N SER A 196 17.17 -9.78 4.27
CA SER A 196 16.75 -8.82 3.23
C SER A 196 17.11 -9.26 1.80
N GLY A 197 17.87 -10.35 1.64
CA GLY A 197 18.42 -10.73 0.34
C GLY A 197 17.40 -11.12 -0.73
N SER A 198 16.26 -11.73 -0.34
CA SER A 198 15.21 -12.10 -1.30
C SER A 198 14.52 -10.85 -1.87
N ASP A 199 14.16 -9.90 -1.01
CA ASP A 199 13.61 -8.60 -1.40
C ASP A 199 14.56 -7.81 -2.31
N TRP A 200 15.84 -7.71 -1.92
CA TRP A 200 16.88 -7.08 -2.74
C TRP A 200 16.97 -7.70 -4.15
N SER A 201 16.95 -9.04 -4.23
CA SER A 201 16.96 -9.75 -5.52
C SER A 201 15.68 -9.50 -6.33
N GLY A 202 14.53 -9.45 -5.66
CA GLY A 202 13.23 -9.13 -6.26
C GLY A 202 13.22 -7.74 -6.88
N HIS A 203 13.80 -6.75 -6.20
CA HIS A 203 14.02 -5.43 -6.76
C HIS A 203 14.98 -5.43 -7.95
N HIS A 204 16.11 -6.13 -7.87
CA HIS A 204 17.13 -6.05 -8.91
C HIS A 204 16.76 -6.78 -10.20
N TYR A 205 16.08 -7.92 -10.10
CA TYR A 205 15.81 -8.83 -11.23
C TYR A 205 14.33 -9.04 -11.53
N GLY A 206 13.44 -8.72 -10.59
CA GLY A 206 12.00 -8.93 -10.68
C GLY A 206 11.53 -10.20 -9.97
N GLY A 207 10.34 -10.16 -9.36
CA GLY A 207 9.79 -11.26 -8.56
C GLY A 207 9.44 -12.53 -9.36
N ALA A 208 9.45 -12.47 -10.69
CA ALA A 208 9.25 -13.65 -11.57
C ALA A 208 10.56 -14.20 -12.15
N SER A 209 11.72 -13.62 -11.82
CA SER A 209 13.03 -13.97 -12.38
C SER A 209 13.61 -15.26 -11.79
N GLU A 210 14.51 -15.91 -12.52
CA GLU A 210 15.23 -17.07 -11.98
C GLU A 210 16.27 -16.64 -10.93
N GLU A 211 16.84 -15.45 -11.09
CA GLU A 211 17.76 -14.84 -10.14
C GLU A 211 17.11 -14.64 -8.77
N TYR A 212 15.85 -14.16 -8.75
CA TYR A 212 15.05 -14.08 -7.53
C TYR A 212 14.80 -15.46 -6.91
N ARG A 213 14.34 -16.44 -7.70
CA ARG A 213 14.10 -17.81 -7.22
C ARG A 213 15.36 -18.47 -6.68
N GLN A 214 16.50 -18.31 -7.36
CA GLN A 214 17.78 -18.81 -6.90
C GLN A 214 18.18 -18.17 -5.57
N TYR A 215 18.03 -16.85 -5.44
CA TYR A 215 18.32 -16.15 -4.19
C TYR A 215 17.41 -16.63 -3.04
N ALA A 216 16.13 -16.85 -3.32
CA ALA A 216 15.19 -17.40 -2.34
C ALA A 216 15.62 -18.80 -1.85
N ARG A 217 16.13 -19.67 -2.73
CA ARG A 217 16.70 -20.99 -2.36
C ARG A 217 17.97 -20.86 -1.52
N GLU A 218 18.79 -19.85 -1.78
CA GLU A 218 19.99 -19.60 -0.97
C GLU A 218 19.61 -19.15 0.46
N ILE A 219 18.57 -18.33 0.64
CA ILE A 219 18.06 -17.98 1.98
C ILE A 219 17.38 -19.18 2.64
N ASP A 220 16.60 -19.97 1.90
CA ASP A 220 15.99 -21.22 2.39
C ASP A 220 17.04 -22.16 3.02
N ALA A 221 18.20 -22.33 2.38
CA ALA A 221 19.30 -23.12 2.93
C ALA A 221 19.91 -22.53 4.22
N ARG A 222 19.75 -21.23 4.48
CA ARG A 222 20.14 -20.58 5.75
C ARG A 222 19.07 -20.78 6.82
N ILE A 223 17.80 -20.73 6.43
CA ILE A 223 16.66 -21.05 7.31
C ILE A 223 16.74 -22.50 7.78
N ALA A 224 17.11 -23.44 6.91
CA ALA A 224 17.35 -24.83 7.29
C ALA A 224 18.35 -24.95 8.46
N LYS A 225 19.47 -24.21 8.40
CA LYS A 225 20.48 -24.22 9.48
C LYS A 225 19.97 -23.62 10.78
N ILE A 226 19.08 -22.63 10.71
CA ILE A 226 18.42 -22.05 11.89
C ILE A 226 17.48 -23.09 12.50
N ALA A 227 16.64 -23.74 11.68
CA ALA A 227 15.74 -24.78 12.14
C ALA A 227 16.49 -25.98 12.76
N ASP A 228 17.59 -26.42 12.15
CA ASP A 228 18.46 -27.50 12.66
C ASP A 228 19.11 -27.17 14.01
N ALA A 229 19.32 -25.89 14.32
CA ALA A 229 19.92 -25.42 15.57
C ALA A 229 18.89 -25.29 16.71
N MET A 230 17.60 -25.37 16.41
CA MET A 230 16.53 -25.22 17.39
C MET A 230 16.03 -26.57 17.91
N ASP A 231 15.64 -26.61 19.18
CA ASP A 231 14.85 -27.72 19.72
C ASP A 231 13.36 -27.41 19.60
N LEU A 232 12.75 -27.84 18.48
CA LEU A 232 11.33 -27.63 18.21
C LEU A 232 10.39 -28.42 19.14
N SER A 233 10.91 -29.25 20.04
CA SER A 233 10.10 -29.89 21.10
C SER A 233 9.89 -29.01 22.33
N SER A 234 10.59 -27.88 22.43
CA SER A 234 10.42 -26.89 23.49
C SER A 234 10.32 -25.45 22.99
N SER A 235 10.54 -25.22 21.70
CA SER A 235 10.51 -23.90 21.05
C SER A 235 9.53 -23.89 19.87
N VAL A 236 9.15 -22.69 19.43
CA VAL A 236 8.39 -22.47 18.20
C VAL A 236 9.20 -21.63 17.22
N LEU A 237 9.26 -22.09 15.98
CA LEU A 237 9.79 -21.36 14.83
C LEU A 237 8.63 -20.84 13.99
N ILE A 238 8.62 -19.53 13.76
CA ILE A 238 7.74 -18.84 12.83
C ILE A 238 8.60 -18.40 11.64
N VAL A 239 8.30 -18.91 10.45
CA VAL A 239 8.94 -18.45 9.21
C VAL A 239 7.88 -17.73 8.38
N ASN A 240 8.13 -16.48 8.02
CA ASN A 240 7.17 -15.68 7.27
C ASN A 240 7.84 -14.75 6.26
N SER A 241 7.01 -14.18 5.38
CA SER A 241 7.34 -12.96 4.63
C SER A 241 6.50 -11.80 5.14
N ASP A 242 7.01 -10.59 4.98
CA ASP A 242 6.35 -9.32 5.30
C ASP A 242 5.44 -8.86 4.15
N HIS A 243 5.87 -9.09 2.91
CA HIS A 243 5.12 -8.95 1.66
C HIS A 243 5.73 -9.83 0.56
N GLY A 244 5.16 -9.79 -0.65
CA GLY A 244 5.79 -10.34 -1.85
C GLY A 244 6.25 -9.25 -2.82
N GLN A 245 6.41 -9.60 -4.09
CA GLN A 245 7.01 -8.77 -5.13
C GLN A 245 6.24 -8.94 -6.45
N ILE A 246 5.99 -7.87 -7.20
CA ILE A 246 5.42 -7.99 -8.55
C ILE A 246 6.40 -8.65 -9.52
N ASP A 247 5.91 -9.18 -10.63
CA ASP A 247 6.74 -9.89 -11.63
C ASP A 247 7.96 -9.09 -12.09
N THR A 248 7.82 -7.77 -12.25
CA THR A 248 8.88 -6.85 -12.70
C THR A 248 9.79 -6.35 -11.57
N GLY A 249 9.49 -6.68 -10.31
CA GLY A 249 10.13 -6.07 -9.13
C GLY A 249 9.40 -4.81 -8.67
N GLY A 250 9.26 -4.69 -7.36
CA GLY A 250 8.53 -3.65 -6.62
C GLY A 250 7.38 -4.20 -5.75
N HIS A 251 7.07 -3.46 -4.68
CA HIS A 251 6.02 -3.77 -3.71
C HIS A 251 5.42 -2.49 -3.11
N GLY A 252 4.54 -2.61 -2.11
CA GLY A 252 3.83 -1.48 -1.48
C GLY A 252 2.38 -1.30 -1.96
N GLY A 253 1.98 -1.98 -3.02
CA GLY A 253 0.64 -1.96 -3.61
C GLY A 253 -0.32 -3.06 -3.15
N TRP A 254 -1.41 -3.23 -3.90
CA TRP A 254 -2.51 -4.16 -3.59
C TRP A 254 -2.48 -5.45 -4.44
N GLU A 255 -1.44 -5.65 -5.24
CA GLU A 255 -1.32 -6.82 -6.10
C GLU A 255 -1.30 -8.10 -5.27
N LYS A 256 -1.94 -9.17 -5.78
CA LYS A 256 -2.11 -10.40 -5.00
C LYS A 256 -0.77 -11.02 -4.63
N GLU A 257 0.18 -11.00 -5.56
CA GLU A 257 1.55 -11.47 -5.38
C GLU A 257 2.35 -10.65 -4.36
N VAL A 258 1.91 -9.43 -4.02
CA VAL A 258 2.52 -8.57 -3.01
C VAL A 258 1.81 -8.73 -1.65
N ILE A 259 0.48 -8.79 -1.63
CA ILE A 259 -0.29 -8.76 -0.36
C ILE A 259 -0.63 -10.13 0.21
N VAL A 260 -0.30 -11.21 -0.49
CA VAL A 260 -0.46 -12.57 0.03
C VAL A 260 0.93 -13.19 0.16
N ALA A 261 1.40 -13.26 1.40
CA ALA A 261 2.73 -13.77 1.77
C ALA A 261 2.64 -15.14 2.45
N PRO A 262 3.69 -15.97 2.40
CA PRO A 262 3.73 -17.26 3.09
C PRO A 262 3.94 -17.10 4.61
N LEU A 263 3.35 -18.01 5.39
CA LEU A 263 3.56 -18.15 6.83
C LEU A 263 3.56 -19.63 7.21
N VAL A 264 4.61 -20.06 7.90
CA VAL A 264 4.71 -21.41 8.48
C VAL A 264 5.03 -21.26 9.97
N ILE A 265 4.30 -21.99 10.80
CA ILE A 265 4.52 -22.04 12.25
C ILE A 265 4.74 -23.49 12.64
N VAL A 266 5.82 -23.81 13.35
CA VAL A 266 6.17 -25.19 13.73
C VAL A 266 6.77 -25.20 15.13
N GLY A 267 6.56 -26.30 15.86
CA GLY A 267 7.18 -26.53 17.17
C GLY A 267 6.18 -26.85 18.27
N GLU A 268 6.60 -26.65 19.51
CA GLU A 268 5.82 -27.04 20.70
C GLU A 268 4.46 -26.33 20.75
N GLY A 269 3.41 -27.10 21.02
CA GLY A 269 2.04 -26.58 21.09
C GLY A 269 1.43 -26.17 19.74
N ILE A 270 2.04 -26.53 18.61
CA ILE A 270 1.50 -26.25 17.27
C ILE A 270 0.87 -27.51 16.65
N ARG A 271 -0.36 -27.40 16.18
CA ARG A 271 -1.06 -28.45 15.45
C ARG A 271 -0.71 -28.39 13.96
N PRO A 272 -0.12 -29.45 13.38
CA PRO A 272 0.21 -29.46 11.96
C PRO A 272 -1.04 -29.46 11.08
N GLY A 273 -1.01 -28.76 9.96
CA GLY A 273 -2.14 -28.71 9.03
C GLY A 273 -2.13 -27.51 8.08
N PHE A 274 -3.06 -27.51 7.14
CA PHE A 274 -3.29 -26.39 6.23
C PHE A 274 -4.45 -25.53 6.75
N TYR A 275 -4.19 -24.25 7.02
CA TYR A 275 -5.15 -23.33 7.64
C TYR A 275 -5.62 -22.20 6.72
N GLY A 276 -5.05 -22.08 5.51
CA GLY A 276 -5.46 -21.10 4.52
C GLY A 276 -4.99 -19.67 4.82
N GLU A 277 -5.75 -18.69 4.37
CA GLU A 277 -5.36 -17.27 4.46
C GLU A 277 -5.84 -16.62 5.77
N VAL A 278 -4.93 -15.97 6.49
CA VAL A 278 -5.19 -15.23 7.72
C VAL A 278 -4.68 -13.79 7.63
N GLU A 279 -5.06 -12.94 8.57
CA GLU A 279 -4.57 -11.56 8.65
C GLU A 279 -3.16 -11.48 9.25
N GLN A 280 -2.28 -10.64 8.70
CA GLN A 280 -0.92 -10.42 9.23
C GLN A 280 -0.93 -9.95 10.70
N ALA A 281 -1.95 -9.17 11.09
CA ALA A 281 -2.15 -8.69 12.46
C ALA A 281 -2.40 -9.81 13.49
N ARG A 282 -2.65 -11.06 13.07
CA ARG A 282 -2.82 -12.21 13.97
C ARG A 282 -1.50 -12.80 14.46
N ILE A 283 -0.35 -12.42 13.88
CA ILE A 283 0.96 -12.97 14.27
C ILE A 283 1.32 -12.53 15.71
N ALA A 284 1.35 -11.22 15.99
CA ALA A 284 1.67 -10.68 17.30
C ALA A 284 0.85 -11.29 18.46
N PRO A 285 -0.50 -11.33 18.42
CA PRO A 285 -1.27 -11.93 19.51
C PRO A 285 -1.07 -13.46 19.61
N THR A 286 -0.69 -14.14 18.52
CA THR A 286 -0.30 -15.56 18.55
C THR A 286 1.02 -15.74 19.29
N VAL A 287 2.06 -14.96 18.96
CA VAL A 287 3.34 -14.97 19.67
C VAL A 287 3.17 -14.64 21.15
N ALA A 288 2.35 -13.64 21.46
CA ALA A 288 2.06 -13.28 22.84
C ALA A 288 1.38 -14.43 23.60
N THR A 289 0.53 -15.20 22.93
CA THR A 289 -0.15 -16.37 23.52
C THR A 289 0.82 -17.53 23.73
N LEU A 290 1.71 -17.78 22.77
CA LEU A 290 2.76 -18.81 22.87
C LEU A 290 3.68 -18.58 24.08
N LEU A 291 4.10 -17.34 24.30
CA LEU A 291 4.98 -16.95 25.40
C LEU A 291 4.26 -16.65 26.72
N GLY A 292 2.92 -16.73 26.76
CA GLY A 292 2.14 -16.40 27.96
C GLY A 292 2.22 -14.92 28.37
N ILE A 293 2.73 -14.03 27.52
CA ILE A 293 2.84 -12.60 27.83
C ILE A 293 1.51 -11.87 27.59
N ALA A 294 1.37 -10.63 28.04
CA ALA A 294 0.17 -9.86 27.75
C ALA A 294 0.03 -9.57 26.24
N ILE A 295 -1.22 -9.58 25.74
CA ILE A 295 -1.52 -9.23 24.35
C ILE A 295 -1.18 -7.74 24.13
N PRO A 296 -0.45 -7.38 23.06
CA PRO A 296 -0.19 -5.98 22.73
C PRO A 296 -1.48 -5.15 22.73
N ALA A 297 -1.48 -4.06 23.48
CA ALA A 297 -2.70 -3.34 23.82
C ALA A 297 -3.45 -2.74 22.62
N HIS A 298 -2.74 -2.43 21.52
CA HIS A 298 -3.33 -1.86 20.30
C HIS A 298 -3.64 -2.88 19.21
N ASN A 299 -3.44 -4.19 19.48
CA ASN A 299 -3.62 -5.22 18.47
C ASN A 299 -5.05 -5.26 17.90
N GLU A 300 -5.17 -5.54 16.62
CA GLU A 300 -6.44 -5.69 15.90
C GLU A 300 -6.75 -7.15 15.54
N GLY A 301 -5.78 -8.04 15.73
CA GLY A 301 -5.88 -9.46 15.45
C GLY A 301 -6.49 -10.27 16.60
N GLN A 302 -6.65 -11.57 16.35
CA GLN A 302 -6.89 -12.57 17.39
C GLN A 302 -5.83 -13.65 17.23
N PRO A 303 -5.37 -14.30 18.33
CA PRO A 303 -4.47 -15.45 18.23
C PRO A 303 -5.00 -16.50 17.26
N LEU A 304 -4.11 -17.23 16.60
CA LEU A 304 -4.42 -18.36 15.74
C LEU A 304 -4.80 -19.59 16.59
N PHE A 305 -5.86 -19.49 17.41
CA PHE A 305 -6.29 -20.53 18.33
C PHE A 305 -6.52 -21.89 17.65
N GLU A 306 -6.94 -21.87 16.38
CA GLU A 306 -7.18 -23.06 15.57
C GLU A 306 -5.94 -23.96 15.37
N LEU A 307 -4.73 -23.40 15.46
CA LEU A 307 -3.47 -24.14 15.33
C LEU A 307 -2.76 -24.36 16.67
N LEU A 308 -3.25 -23.80 17.78
CA LEU A 308 -2.62 -23.95 19.09
C LEU A 308 -3.18 -25.17 19.83
N ASP A 309 -2.31 -26.06 20.30
CA ASP A 309 -2.69 -27.20 21.13
C ASP A 309 -2.81 -26.79 22.60
N MET A 310 -3.92 -26.13 22.92
CA MET A 310 -4.18 -25.57 24.25
C MET A 310 -5.36 -26.25 24.93
N PRO A 311 -5.36 -26.36 26.28
CA PRO A 311 -6.57 -26.66 27.03
C PRO A 311 -7.68 -25.63 26.74
N SER A 312 -8.93 -26.08 26.74
CA SER A 312 -10.09 -25.22 26.47
C SER A 312 -10.19 -24.06 27.46
N GLU A 313 -9.83 -24.28 28.72
CA GLU A 313 -9.78 -23.24 29.74
C GLU A 313 -8.78 -22.12 29.40
N ALA A 314 -7.54 -22.48 29.05
CA ALA A 314 -6.51 -21.52 28.68
C ALA A 314 -6.90 -20.74 27.42
N THR A 315 -7.46 -21.45 26.43
CA THR A 315 -7.99 -20.86 25.19
C THR A 315 -9.08 -19.82 25.49
N ALA A 316 -10.06 -20.17 26.33
CA ALA A 316 -11.17 -19.29 26.67
C ALA A 316 -10.72 -18.05 27.47
N ARG A 317 -9.82 -18.24 28.44
CA ARG A 317 -9.23 -17.13 29.20
C ARG A 317 -8.50 -16.17 28.27
N ARG A 318 -7.69 -16.71 27.35
CA ARG A 318 -6.93 -15.90 26.42
C ARG A 318 -7.81 -15.15 25.42
N ALA A 319 -8.88 -15.78 24.92
CA ALA A 319 -9.86 -15.11 24.08
C ALA A 319 -10.53 -13.94 24.83
N ALA A 320 -10.88 -14.13 26.10
CA ALA A 320 -11.42 -13.05 26.92
C ALA A 320 -10.40 -11.91 27.13
N ASP A 321 -9.12 -12.20 27.31
CA ASP A 321 -8.08 -11.17 27.43
C ASP A 321 -7.96 -10.33 26.15
N VAL A 322 -8.00 -10.97 24.98
CA VAL A 322 -8.01 -10.28 23.68
C VAL A 322 -9.24 -9.39 23.56
N ALA A 323 -10.42 -9.91 23.92
CA ALA A 323 -11.67 -9.15 23.89
C ALA A 323 -11.64 -7.91 24.80
N ARG A 324 -11.04 -8.01 26.00
CA ARG A 324 -10.84 -6.85 26.90
C ARG A 324 -9.88 -5.82 26.31
N GLN A 325 -8.78 -6.26 25.67
CA GLN A 325 -7.86 -5.34 25.00
C GLN A 325 -8.51 -4.65 23.80
N HIS A 326 -9.29 -5.37 23.01
CA HIS A 326 -10.09 -4.79 21.93
C HIS A 326 -11.12 -3.78 22.47
N ASP A 327 -11.77 -4.07 23.61
CA ASP A 327 -12.71 -3.11 24.24
C ASP A 327 -12.02 -1.79 24.60
N LEU A 328 -10.86 -1.85 25.25
CA LEU A 328 -10.07 -0.67 25.62
C LEU A 328 -9.64 0.13 24.39
N PHE A 329 -9.06 -0.56 23.41
CA PHE A 329 -8.57 0.07 22.19
C PHE A 329 -9.70 0.69 21.35
N TYR A 330 -10.72 -0.09 21.01
CA TYR A 330 -11.80 0.39 20.15
C TYR A 330 -12.68 1.43 20.84
N THR A 331 -12.83 1.40 22.17
CA THR A 331 -13.50 2.48 22.91
C THR A 331 -12.74 3.81 22.74
N GLN A 332 -11.40 3.79 22.85
CA GLN A 332 -10.57 4.96 22.58
C GLN A 332 -10.68 5.40 21.12
N TYR A 333 -10.54 4.46 20.17
CA TYR A 333 -10.67 4.73 18.73
C TYR A 333 -12.01 5.40 18.38
N LEU A 334 -13.12 4.80 18.82
CA LEU A 334 -14.49 5.29 18.58
C LEU A 334 -14.67 6.69 19.14
N SER A 335 -14.16 6.96 20.35
CA SER A 335 -14.16 8.29 20.96
C SER A 335 -13.41 9.31 20.10
N GLN A 336 -12.21 8.98 19.63
CA GLN A 336 -11.41 9.87 18.78
C GLN A 336 -12.05 10.17 17.43
N ILE A 337 -12.84 9.25 16.88
CA ILE A 337 -13.61 9.51 15.65
C ILE A 337 -15.01 10.09 15.89
N GLY A 338 -15.36 10.42 17.13
CA GLY A 338 -16.66 10.98 17.49
C GLY A 338 -17.83 10.02 17.30
N ALA A 339 -17.57 8.71 17.40
CA ALA A 339 -18.56 7.65 17.29
C ALA A 339 -19.02 7.16 18.66
N SER A 340 -20.19 6.53 18.69
CA SER A 340 -20.70 5.89 19.91
C SER A 340 -19.91 4.61 20.23
N ALA A 341 -19.60 4.41 21.51
CA ALA A 341 -19.04 3.16 22.02
C ALA A 341 -19.92 1.96 21.63
N TYR A 342 -19.28 0.82 21.43
CA TYR A 342 -19.96 -0.46 21.26
C TYR A 342 -20.60 -0.89 22.58
N LYS A 343 -21.75 -1.55 22.54
CA LYS A 343 -22.55 -1.93 23.72
C LYS A 343 -22.95 -3.41 23.68
N GLY A 344 -22.01 -4.24 23.26
CA GLY A 344 -22.16 -5.69 23.26
C GLY A 344 -22.24 -6.26 24.68
N ALA A 345 -23.05 -7.30 24.88
CA ALA A 345 -23.12 -8.06 26.13
C ALA A 345 -22.18 -9.28 26.12
N GLU A 346 -21.62 -9.63 24.97
CA GLU A 346 -20.88 -10.85 24.69
C GLU A 346 -19.65 -10.99 25.60
N LEU A 347 -18.91 -9.90 25.88
CA LEU A 347 -17.78 -9.94 26.81
C LEU A 347 -18.22 -10.24 28.25
N MET A 348 -19.34 -9.66 28.70
CA MET A 348 -19.89 -9.96 30.03
C MET A 348 -20.39 -11.41 30.12
N GLU A 349 -21.01 -11.92 29.04
CA GLU A 349 -21.42 -13.33 28.93
C GLU A 349 -20.21 -14.27 28.94
N ALA A 350 -19.11 -13.89 28.28
CA ALA A 350 -17.85 -14.64 28.30
C ALA A 350 -17.27 -14.72 29.71
N ASP A 351 -17.20 -13.59 30.43
CA ASP A 351 -16.74 -13.54 31.82
C ASP A 351 -17.61 -14.40 32.75
N GLN A 352 -18.93 -14.38 32.54
CA GLN A 352 -19.86 -15.22 33.28
C GLN A 352 -19.63 -16.71 32.99
N ALA A 353 -19.49 -17.10 31.72
CA ALA A 353 -19.23 -18.50 31.33
C ALA A 353 -17.89 -19.01 31.90
N LEU A 354 -16.84 -18.18 31.86
CA LEU A 354 -15.55 -18.49 32.51
C LEU A 354 -15.71 -18.77 34.01
N SER A 355 -16.49 -17.95 34.71
CA SER A 355 -16.73 -18.14 36.16
C SER A 355 -17.50 -19.43 36.48
N GLN A 356 -18.23 -19.99 35.52
CA GLN A 356 -19.03 -21.20 35.63
C GLN A 356 -18.27 -22.46 35.15
N GLY A 357 -17.08 -22.30 34.58
CA GLY A 357 -16.31 -23.39 33.97
C GLY A 357 -16.85 -23.82 32.60
N ASP A 358 -17.68 -23.01 31.95
CA ASP A 358 -18.15 -23.24 30.59
C ASP A 358 -17.20 -22.57 29.60
N TYR A 359 -16.10 -23.26 29.30
CA TYR A 359 -15.02 -22.70 28.49
C TYR A 359 -15.34 -22.59 27.00
N GLU A 360 -16.23 -23.44 26.47
CA GLU A 360 -16.66 -23.38 25.07
C GLU A 360 -17.48 -22.11 24.84
N THR A 361 -18.52 -21.88 25.64
CA THR A 361 -19.32 -20.65 25.58
C THR A 361 -18.48 -19.40 25.83
N ALA A 362 -17.55 -19.47 26.81
CA ALA A 362 -16.66 -18.36 27.10
C ALA A 362 -15.80 -17.95 25.89
N TYR A 363 -15.20 -18.94 25.21
CA TYR A 363 -14.41 -18.71 24.00
C TYR A 363 -15.28 -18.11 22.89
N GLU A 364 -16.42 -18.71 22.59
CA GLU A 364 -17.31 -18.26 21.52
C GLU A 364 -17.74 -16.81 21.72
N ARG A 365 -18.17 -16.45 22.94
CA ARG A 365 -18.64 -15.10 23.26
C ARG A 365 -17.51 -14.07 23.24
N ALA A 366 -16.32 -14.43 23.72
CA ALA A 366 -15.17 -13.53 23.64
C ALA A 366 -14.72 -13.27 22.19
N ALA A 367 -14.67 -14.32 21.36
CA ALA A 367 -14.34 -14.20 19.94
C ALA A 367 -15.42 -13.42 19.16
N GLU A 368 -16.69 -13.63 19.49
CA GLU A 368 -17.82 -12.86 18.95
C GLU A 368 -17.68 -11.37 19.28
N PHE A 369 -17.39 -11.04 20.55
CA PHE A 369 -17.16 -9.66 20.99
C PHE A 369 -16.02 -9.00 20.20
N ALA A 370 -14.84 -9.63 20.16
CA ALA A 370 -13.65 -9.12 19.47
C ALA A 370 -13.94 -8.82 17.98
N THR A 371 -14.69 -9.71 17.34
CA THR A 371 -15.11 -9.54 15.94
C THR A 371 -16.14 -8.41 15.78
N ALA A 372 -17.14 -8.36 16.68
CA ALA A 372 -18.25 -7.43 16.60
C ALA A 372 -17.83 -5.99 16.87
N ILE A 373 -16.94 -5.75 17.85
CA ILE A 373 -16.46 -4.40 18.16
C ILE A 373 -15.60 -3.82 17.03
N ARG A 374 -14.73 -4.63 16.41
CA ARG A 374 -13.96 -4.22 15.22
C ARG A 374 -14.87 -3.86 14.05
N LYS A 375 -15.86 -4.71 13.76
CA LYS A 375 -16.87 -4.44 12.71
C LYS A 375 -17.67 -3.16 12.99
N HIS A 376 -17.99 -2.89 14.26
CA HIS A 376 -18.64 -1.65 14.67
C HIS A 376 -17.73 -0.43 14.45
N ALA A 377 -16.44 -0.55 14.76
CA ALA A 377 -15.43 0.48 14.49
C ALA A 377 -15.29 0.78 12.99
N ASP A 378 -15.21 -0.24 12.14
CA ASP A 378 -15.16 -0.10 10.68
C ASP A 378 -16.41 0.62 10.14
N SER A 379 -17.59 0.20 10.60
CA SER A 379 -18.86 0.84 10.23
C SER A 379 -18.93 2.30 10.70
N ALA A 380 -18.37 2.60 11.87
CA ALA A 380 -18.31 3.96 12.40
C ALA A 380 -17.35 4.85 11.59
N ARG A 381 -16.19 4.32 11.20
CA ARG A 381 -15.22 4.94 10.29
C ARG A 381 -15.88 5.28 8.96
N ASP A 382 -16.53 4.32 8.33
CA ASP A 382 -17.23 4.51 7.05
C ASP A 382 -18.35 5.54 7.15
N SER A 383 -19.10 5.53 8.25
CA SER A 383 -20.14 6.51 8.51
C SER A 383 -19.59 7.93 8.63
N ARG A 384 -18.44 8.11 9.30
CA ARG A 384 -17.76 9.40 9.38
C ARG A 384 -17.27 9.84 8.01
N LEU A 385 -16.59 8.97 7.26
CA LEU A 385 -16.12 9.26 5.90
C LEU A 385 -17.27 9.70 4.99
N TRP A 386 -18.43 9.04 5.05
CA TRP A 386 -19.59 9.44 4.27
C TRP A 386 -20.14 10.82 4.63
N ARG A 387 -20.18 11.19 5.92
CA ARG A 387 -20.56 12.55 6.33
C ARG A 387 -19.59 13.59 5.78
N GLU A 388 -18.29 13.31 5.83
CA GLU A 388 -17.28 14.22 5.29
C GLU A 388 -17.35 14.33 3.76
N ARG A 389 -17.64 13.23 3.04
CA ARG A 389 -17.91 13.22 1.59
C ARG A 389 -19.11 14.10 1.22
N LEU A 390 -20.21 14.00 1.98
CA LEU A 390 -21.37 14.87 1.79
C LEU A 390 -21.02 16.35 2.03
N GLY A 391 -20.17 16.64 3.00
CA GLY A 391 -19.65 17.99 3.25
C GLY A 391 -18.80 18.55 2.11
N ARG A 392 -18.04 17.69 1.40
CA ARG A 392 -17.22 18.09 0.24
C ARG A 392 -18.02 18.23 -1.06
N LEU A 393 -19.17 17.58 -1.17
CA LEU A 393 -19.97 17.54 -2.41
C LEU A 393 -20.31 18.93 -2.99
N PRO A 394 -20.73 19.96 -2.21
CA PRO A 394 -21.00 21.28 -2.76
C PRO A 394 -19.78 21.94 -3.42
N ILE A 395 -18.57 21.75 -2.85
CA ILE A 395 -17.33 22.29 -3.40
C ILE A 395 -16.97 21.53 -4.69
N ALA A 396 -17.08 20.20 -4.68
CA ALA A 396 -16.85 19.39 -5.88
C ALA A 396 -17.78 19.82 -7.03
N LEU A 397 -19.09 19.97 -6.75
CA LEU A 397 -20.04 20.46 -7.75
C LEU A 397 -19.73 21.89 -8.23
N LEU A 398 -19.25 22.77 -7.34
CA LEU A 398 -18.88 24.14 -7.70
C LEU A 398 -17.69 24.19 -8.66
N ILE A 399 -16.70 23.31 -8.49
CA ILE A 399 -15.54 23.18 -9.40
C ILE A 399 -16.02 22.90 -10.84
N LEU A 400 -17.11 22.14 -11.01
CA LEU A 400 -17.67 21.79 -12.32
C LEU A 400 -18.52 22.88 -12.97
N VAL A 401 -18.91 23.94 -12.24
CA VAL A 401 -19.76 25.02 -12.76
C VAL A 401 -19.06 25.75 -13.90
N ILE A 402 -17.78 26.12 -13.76
CA ILE A 402 -17.06 26.89 -14.79
C ILE A 402 -16.95 26.08 -16.10
N PRO A 403 -16.48 24.82 -16.09
CA PRO A 403 -16.52 23.95 -17.28
C PRO A 403 -17.93 23.77 -17.85
N ALA A 404 -18.95 23.58 -17.00
CA ALA A 404 -20.32 23.39 -17.44
C ALA A 404 -20.86 24.63 -18.16
N LEU A 405 -20.62 25.84 -17.62
CA LEU A 405 -21.00 27.10 -18.26
C LEU A 405 -20.23 27.32 -19.56
N TYR A 406 -18.93 27.05 -19.58
CA TYR A 406 -18.12 27.12 -20.80
C TYR A 406 -18.71 26.26 -21.91
N LEU A 407 -19.06 25.01 -21.59
CA LEU A 407 -19.70 24.11 -22.53
C LEU A 407 -21.09 24.62 -22.91
N ALA A 408 -21.97 24.96 -21.96
CA ALA A 408 -23.33 25.40 -22.20
C ALA A 408 -23.41 26.56 -23.20
N PHE A 409 -22.55 27.58 -23.03
CA PHE A 409 -22.50 28.76 -23.88
C PHE A 409 -21.59 28.62 -25.12
N TYR A 410 -21.01 27.45 -25.35
CA TYR A 410 -20.19 27.21 -26.54
C TYR A 410 -21.05 27.29 -27.82
N PRO A 411 -20.76 28.21 -28.76
CA PRO A 411 -21.72 28.65 -29.78
C PRO A 411 -22.06 27.61 -30.84
N LYS A 412 -21.17 26.65 -31.12
CA LYS A 412 -21.38 25.58 -32.11
C LYS A 412 -20.83 24.26 -31.60
N LYS A 413 -21.71 23.42 -31.03
CA LYS A 413 -21.32 22.14 -30.42
C LYS A 413 -20.58 21.20 -31.39
N ARG A 414 -20.97 21.19 -32.68
CA ARG A 414 -20.30 20.39 -33.71
C ARG A 414 -18.81 20.73 -33.90
N ASP A 415 -18.39 21.95 -33.54
CA ASP A 415 -16.99 22.37 -33.64
C ASP A 415 -16.13 21.75 -32.50
N LEU A 416 -16.76 21.08 -31.52
CA LEU A 416 -16.09 20.39 -30.41
C LEU A 416 -15.74 18.93 -30.72
N VAL A 417 -16.22 18.37 -31.84
CA VAL A 417 -15.96 16.96 -32.21
C VAL A 417 -14.45 16.69 -32.37
N VAL A 418 -13.74 17.52 -33.15
CA VAL A 418 -12.30 17.34 -33.36
C VAL A 418 -11.50 17.54 -32.05
N PRO A 419 -11.79 18.57 -31.22
CA PRO A 419 -11.21 18.67 -29.88
C PRO A 419 -11.40 17.44 -28.99
N LEU A 420 -12.60 16.87 -28.96
CA LEU A 420 -12.92 15.66 -28.19
C LEU A 420 -12.14 14.44 -28.70
N ILE A 421 -12.02 14.28 -30.02
CA ILE A 421 -11.17 13.23 -30.62
C ILE A 421 -9.71 13.43 -30.19
N GLY A 422 -9.19 14.66 -30.24
CA GLY A 422 -7.84 14.96 -29.78
C GLY A 422 -7.62 14.62 -28.30
N ALA A 423 -8.58 14.94 -27.43
CA ALA A 423 -8.52 14.58 -26.01
C ALA A 423 -8.61 13.06 -25.79
N ALA A 424 -9.44 12.35 -26.55
CA ALA A 424 -9.47 10.88 -26.52
C ALA A 424 -8.13 10.28 -26.96
N VAL A 425 -7.50 10.81 -28.01
CA VAL A 425 -6.15 10.40 -28.45
C VAL A 425 -5.13 10.63 -27.34
N TYR A 426 -5.17 11.76 -26.63
CA TYR A 426 -4.29 12.00 -25.48
C TYR A 426 -4.40 10.87 -24.44
N PHE A 427 -5.61 10.58 -23.97
CA PHE A 427 -5.81 9.56 -22.93
C PHE A 427 -5.45 8.16 -23.42
N VAL A 428 -5.78 7.81 -24.67
CA VAL A 428 -5.41 6.52 -25.26
C VAL A 428 -3.88 6.38 -25.36
N LEU A 429 -3.17 7.42 -25.79
CA LEU A 429 -1.72 7.38 -25.89
C LEU A 429 -1.06 7.30 -24.52
N TYR A 430 -1.48 8.14 -23.57
CA TYR A 430 -0.88 8.18 -22.24
C TYR A 430 -1.11 6.87 -21.48
N ASN A 431 -2.36 6.43 -21.36
CA ASN A 431 -2.70 5.19 -20.67
C ASN A 431 -2.17 3.97 -21.44
N GLY A 432 -2.30 3.97 -22.77
CA GLY A 432 -1.79 2.88 -23.60
C GLY A 432 -0.29 2.71 -23.46
N TYR A 433 0.49 3.80 -23.50
CA TYR A 433 1.93 3.74 -23.27
C TYR A 433 2.27 3.27 -21.85
N PHE A 434 1.57 3.77 -20.83
CA PHE A 434 1.74 3.36 -19.43
C PHE A 434 1.56 1.84 -19.26
N PHE A 435 0.47 1.27 -19.78
CA PHE A 435 0.20 -0.17 -19.66
C PHE A 435 1.08 -1.03 -20.57
N ILE A 436 1.47 -0.55 -21.78
CA ILE A 436 2.41 -1.28 -22.66
C ILE A 436 3.78 -1.46 -21.99
N ARG A 437 4.16 -0.54 -21.10
CA ARG A 437 5.37 -0.64 -20.28
C ARG A 437 5.26 -1.65 -19.13
N GLY A 438 4.11 -2.29 -18.94
CA GLY A 438 3.85 -3.22 -17.85
C GLY A 438 3.48 -2.55 -16.53
N PHE A 439 3.30 -1.23 -16.51
CA PHE A 439 2.97 -0.51 -15.28
C PHE A 439 1.51 -0.68 -14.89
N VAL A 440 1.26 -0.64 -13.60
CA VAL A 440 -0.07 -0.62 -13.00
C VAL A 440 -0.21 0.64 -12.14
N TRP A 441 -1.42 0.98 -11.71
CA TRP A 441 -1.64 2.22 -10.96
C TRP A 441 -1.18 2.14 -9.49
N SER A 442 -0.06 1.50 -9.21
CA SER A 442 0.30 0.99 -7.88
C SER A 442 1.62 1.54 -7.37
N LEU A 443 1.79 1.51 -6.04
CA LEU A 443 3.09 1.75 -5.39
C LEU A 443 4.14 0.71 -5.83
N SER A 444 3.73 -0.53 -6.11
CA SER A 444 4.62 -1.59 -6.59
C SER A 444 5.26 -1.27 -7.94
N THR A 445 4.76 -0.27 -8.66
CA THR A 445 5.35 0.14 -9.95
C THR A 445 6.64 0.95 -9.77
N PHE A 446 6.87 1.54 -8.60
CA PHE A 446 8.15 2.16 -8.26
C PHE A 446 9.03 1.07 -7.68
N ASN A 447 9.98 0.58 -8.48
CA ASN A 447 10.82 -0.54 -8.06
C ASN A 447 11.61 -0.20 -6.80
N GLU A 448 12.18 1.00 -6.69
CA GLU A 448 12.86 1.44 -5.46
C GLU A 448 12.48 2.89 -5.14
N GLU A 449 12.53 3.26 -3.86
CA GLU A 449 12.07 4.57 -3.38
C GLU A 449 12.87 5.74 -3.97
N TYR A 450 14.18 5.59 -4.15
CA TYR A 450 15.00 6.64 -4.77
C TYR A 450 14.67 6.86 -6.26
N LEU A 451 13.96 5.93 -6.91
CA LEU A 451 13.52 6.04 -8.31
C LEU A 451 12.24 6.88 -8.44
N ILE A 452 11.52 7.14 -7.35
CA ILE A 452 10.25 7.88 -7.37
C ILE A 452 10.39 9.22 -8.11
N PRO A 453 11.35 10.11 -7.81
CA PRO A 453 11.46 11.40 -8.50
C PRO A 453 11.62 11.26 -10.03
N GLY A 454 12.48 10.34 -10.47
CA GLY A 454 12.72 10.08 -11.89
C GLY A 454 11.49 9.50 -12.59
N PHE A 455 10.78 8.58 -11.91
CA PHE A 455 9.54 8.01 -12.41
C PHE A 455 8.45 9.07 -12.57
N LEU A 456 8.22 9.91 -11.56
CA LEU A 456 7.22 10.99 -11.61
C LEU A 456 7.58 12.00 -12.71
N GLN A 457 8.86 12.34 -12.86
CA GLN A 457 9.33 13.22 -13.94
C GLN A 457 9.06 12.62 -15.33
N ALA A 458 9.27 11.32 -15.52
CA ALA A 458 8.95 10.64 -16.77
C ALA A 458 7.45 10.75 -17.11
N ARG A 459 6.56 10.59 -16.13
CA ARG A 459 5.10 10.75 -16.32
C ARG A 459 4.71 12.15 -16.78
N ILE A 460 5.39 13.19 -16.29
CA ILE A 460 5.20 14.58 -16.74
C ILE A 460 5.62 14.74 -18.20
N ILE A 461 6.80 14.22 -18.57
CA ILE A 461 7.32 14.29 -19.94
C ILE A 461 6.43 13.54 -20.92
N GLU A 462 5.96 12.34 -20.55
CA GLU A 462 5.05 11.54 -21.37
C GLU A 462 3.71 12.24 -21.57
N GLY A 463 3.16 12.86 -20.53
CA GLY A 463 1.97 13.70 -20.63
C GLY A 463 2.19 14.87 -21.61
N ALA A 464 3.36 15.52 -21.55
CA ALA A 464 3.72 16.57 -22.50
C ALA A 464 3.76 16.06 -23.95
N VAL A 465 4.46 14.96 -24.20
CA VAL A 465 4.57 14.36 -25.54
C VAL A 465 3.21 13.96 -26.09
N CYS A 466 2.36 13.31 -25.28
CA CYS A 466 1.02 12.89 -25.69
C CYS A 466 0.15 14.09 -26.07
N LEU A 467 0.25 15.21 -25.35
CA LEU A 467 -0.50 16.43 -25.67
C LEU A 467 -0.06 17.04 -27.00
N LEU A 468 1.24 17.05 -27.29
CA LEU A 468 1.78 17.54 -28.56
C LEU A 468 1.35 16.66 -29.73
N ILE A 469 1.35 15.33 -29.57
CA ILE A 469 0.84 14.40 -30.59
C ILE A 469 -0.66 14.62 -30.82
N ALA A 470 -1.45 14.76 -29.76
CA ALA A 470 -2.87 15.10 -29.87
C ALA A 470 -3.09 16.42 -30.63
N ALA A 471 -2.27 17.44 -30.39
CA ALA A 471 -2.33 18.71 -31.12
C ALA A 471 -2.01 18.54 -32.61
N ILE A 472 -1.03 17.70 -32.97
CA ILE A 472 -0.74 17.35 -34.36
C ILE A 472 -1.96 16.69 -35.01
N VAL A 473 -2.57 15.68 -34.36
CA VAL A 473 -3.77 15.01 -34.88
C VAL A 473 -4.92 15.99 -35.10
N VAL A 474 -5.17 16.90 -34.14
CA VAL A 474 -6.14 17.98 -34.30
C VAL A 474 -5.81 18.84 -35.53
N GLY A 475 -4.55 19.23 -35.72
CA GLY A 475 -4.11 19.98 -36.90
C GLY A 475 -4.39 19.27 -38.22
N VAL A 476 -4.12 17.96 -38.29
CA VAL A 476 -4.40 17.11 -39.46
C VAL A 476 -5.92 17.03 -39.73
N LEU A 477 -6.73 16.84 -38.70
CA LEU A 477 -8.19 16.74 -38.82
C LEU A 477 -8.86 18.08 -39.19
N MET A 478 -8.21 19.20 -38.85
CA MET A 478 -8.67 20.56 -39.19
C MET A 478 -8.26 21.02 -40.60
N ARG A 479 -7.75 20.10 -41.44
CA ARG A 479 -7.43 20.36 -42.85
C ARG A 479 -8.59 21.03 -43.59
N GLY A 480 -8.29 22.05 -44.39
CA GLY A 480 -9.30 22.85 -45.10
C GLY A 480 -10.13 23.81 -44.23
N ARG A 481 -9.95 23.84 -42.90
CA ARG A 481 -10.50 24.89 -42.01
C ARG A 481 -9.57 26.10 -41.95
N THR A 482 -10.00 27.17 -41.28
CA THR A 482 -9.16 28.36 -41.08
C THR A 482 -8.08 28.11 -40.03
N ILE A 483 -7.01 28.91 -40.07
CA ILE A 483 -5.95 28.90 -39.05
C ILE A 483 -6.53 29.17 -37.66
N LEU A 484 -7.43 30.16 -37.57
CA LEU A 484 -8.08 30.53 -36.31
C LEU A 484 -8.95 29.39 -35.75
N ASP A 485 -9.72 28.71 -36.60
CA ASP A 485 -10.54 27.57 -36.14
C ASP A 485 -9.64 26.41 -35.67
N THR A 486 -8.49 26.22 -36.31
CA THR A 486 -7.50 25.19 -35.91
C THR A 486 -6.89 25.51 -34.55
N ALA A 487 -6.49 26.77 -34.31
CA ALA A 487 -5.99 27.21 -33.01
C ALA A 487 -7.04 27.03 -31.91
N MET A 488 -8.30 27.40 -32.18
CA MET A 488 -9.42 27.20 -31.27
C MET A 488 -9.65 25.71 -30.97
N ALA A 489 -9.54 24.83 -31.97
CA ALA A 489 -9.70 23.39 -31.77
C ALA A 489 -8.60 22.82 -30.87
N ALA A 490 -7.36 23.27 -31.01
CA ALA A 490 -6.26 22.86 -30.15
C ALA A 490 -6.43 23.35 -28.70
N VAL A 491 -6.84 24.61 -28.49
CA VAL A 491 -7.14 25.11 -27.12
C VAL A 491 -8.29 24.32 -26.49
N ASN A 492 -9.35 24.04 -27.24
CA ASN A 492 -10.46 23.21 -26.76
C ASN A 492 -10.04 21.77 -26.46
N MET A 493 -9.10 21.21 -27.23
CA MET A 493 -8.54 19.88 -26.94
C MET A 493 -7.83 19.89 -25.59
N SER A 494 -6.93 20.86 -25.36
CA SER A 494 -6.27 21.03 -24.06
C SER A 494 -7.27 21.26 -22.92
N PHE A 495 -8.35 22.01 -23.16
CA PHE A 495 -9.45 22.15 -22.21
C PHE A 495 -10.11 20.80 -21.87
N PHE A 496 -10.41 19.96 -22.86
CA PHE A 496 -11.03 18.65 -22.60
C PHE A 496 -10.09 17.66 -21.92
N VAL A 497 -8.79 17.70 -22.22
CA VAL A 497 -7.77 16.94 -21.47
C VAL A 497 -7.74 17.41 -20.02
N GLY A 498 -7.60 18.72 -19.80
CA GLY A 498 -7.60 19.32 -18.46
C GLY A 498 -8.89 19.05 -17.70
N LEU A 499 -10.05 19.10 -18.35
CA LEU A 499 -11.35 18.76 -17.75
C LEU A 499 -11.42 17.28 -17.37
N GLY A 500 -10.95 16.37 -18.23
CA GLY A 500 -10.93 14.94 -17.95
C GLY A 500 -10.07 14.60 -16.73
N LEU A 501 -8.89 15.22 -16.62
CA LEU A 501 -8.01 15.10 -15.46
C LEU A 501 -8.63 15.75 -14.20
N LEU A 502 -9.20 16.95 -14.35
CA LEU A 502 -9.87 17.65 -13.26
C LEU A 502 -11.03 16.83 -12.69
N LEU A 503 -11.83 16.17 -13.53
CA LEU A 503 -12.92 15.30 -13.08
C LEU A 503 -12.41 14.11 -12.25
N GLN A 504 -11.25 13.54 -12.60
CA GLN A 504 -10.64 12.43 -11.86
C GLN A 504 -10.08 12.90 -10.52
N VAL A 505 -9.40 14.06 -10.51
CA VAL A 505 -8.90 14.72 -9.30
C VAL A 505 -10.06 15.13 -8.37
N ASP A 506 -11.13 15.69 -8.92
CA ASP A 506 -12.31 16.13 -8.17
C ASP A 506 -13.10 14.95 -7.60
N LEU A 507 -13.19 13.84 -8.34
CA LEU A 507 -13.73 12.57 -7.83
C LEU A 507 -12.94 12.08 -6.62
N PHE A 508 -11.60 12.08 -6.71
CA PHE A 508 -10.75 11.70 -5.58
C PHE A 508 -10.92 12.66 -4.39
N TYR A 509 -10.91 13.97 -4.64
CA TYR A 509 -11.18 14.98 -3.62
C TYR A 509 -12.51 14.75 -2.91
N TRP A 510 -13.59 14.49 -3.65
CA TRP A 510 -14.88 14.23 -3.05
C TRP A 510 -14.83 12.99 -2.15
N LEU A 511 -14.25 11.89 -2.65
CA LEU A 511 -14.17 10.62 -1.94
C LEU A 511 -13.27 10.66 -0.69
N TYR A 512 -12.09 11.27 -0.78
CA TYR A 512 -11.00 11.16 0.21
C TYR A 512 -10.44 12.50 0.70
N GLY A 513 -10.86 13.64 0.15
CA GLY A 513 -10.23 14.93 0.45
C GLY A 513 -8.79 15.03 -0.08
N LEU A 514 -8.08 16.08 0.33
CA LEU A 514 -6.67 16.34 -0.06
C LEU A 514 -5.69 16.25 1.11
N GLN A 515 -6.22 16.07 2.34
CA GLN A 515 -5.48 15.99 3.59
C GLN A 515 -6.10 14.89 4.45
N TRP A 516 -5.26 14.04 5.04
CA TRP A 516 -5.70 12.86 5.77
C TRP A 516 -5.12 12.87 7.17
N ASN A 517 -5.82 13.55 8.08
CA ASN A 517 -5.32 13.79 9.44
C ASN A 517 -5.70 12.67 10.42
N TRP A 518 -6.61 11.77 10.05
CA TRP A 518 -7.15 10.75 10.95
C TRP A 518 -7.35 9.39 10.30
N TYR A 519 -7.08 9.26 9.01
CA TYR A 519 -7.24 8.02 8.26
C TYR A 519 -6.29 8.02 7.06
N LEU A 520 -6.11 6.90 6.39
CA LEU A 520 -5.43 6.79 5.11
C LEU A 520 -6.45 6.63 3.97
N PRO A 521 -6.25 7.29 2.83
CA PRO A 521 -7.09 7.08 1.66
C PRO A 521 -6.88 5.67 1.11
N ASP A 522 -7.82 5.23 0.27
CA ASP A 522 -7.57 4.05 -0.56
C ASP A 522 -6.36 4.33 -1.47
N LEU A 523 -5.28 3.58 -1.28
CA LEU A 523 -4.01 3.82 -1.96
C LEU A 523 -4.10 3.58 -3.47
N LYS A 524 -5.01 2.70 -3.92
CA LYS A 524 -5.26 2.49 -5.36
C LYS A 524 -5.81 3.73 -6.03
N TRP A 525 -6.79 4.36 -5.42
CA TRP A 525 -7.28 5.64 -5.88
C TRP A 525 -6.25 6.75 -5.67
N GLY A 526 -5.48 6.71 -4.57
CA GLY A 526 -4.46 7.69 -4.22
C GLY A 526 -3.35 7.79 -5.27
N ILE A 527 -2.76 6.66 -5.68
CA ILE A 527 -1.71 6.64 -6.69
C ILE A 527 -2.22 7.12 -8.04
N LYS A 528 -3.41 6.70 -8.44
CA LYS A 528 -4.03 7.20 -9.67
C LYS A 528 -4.23 8.72 -9.62
N TYR A 529 -4.70 9.24 -8.49
CA TYR A 529 -4.86 10.68 -8.25
C TYR A 529 -3.55 11.45 -8.37
N TYR A 530 -2.43 10.92 -7.84
CA TYR A 530 -1.11 11.54 -8.02
C TYR A 530 -0.73 11.65 -9.50
N PHE A 531 -0.95 10.59 -10.29
CA PHE A 531 -0.67 10.63 -11.72
C PHE A 531 -1.56 11.60 -12.49
N ASP A 532 -2.81 11.80 -12.06
CA ASP A 532 -3.69 12.80 -12.66
C ASP A 532 -3.22 14.23 -12.39
N LEU A 533 -2.76 14.51 -11.16
CA LEU A 533 -2.17 15.80 -10.81
C LEU A 533 -0.88 16.09 -11.60
N LEU A 534 -0.01 15.09 -11.78
CA LEU A 534 1.20 15.24 -12.59
C LEU A 534 0.90 15.60 -14.04
N GLN A 535 -0.16 15.03 -14.61
CA GLN A 535 -0.57 15.31 -15.99
C GLN A 535 -1.18 16.72 -16.17
N LEU A 536 -1.71 17.33 -15.11
CA LEU A 536 -2.26 18.69 -15.18
C LEU A 536 -1.18 19.74 -15.49
N LEU A 537 0.04 19.56 -14.98
CA LEU A 537 1.16 20.49 -15.20
C LEU A 537 1.54 20.65 -16.70
N PRO A 538 1.92 19.58 -17.42
CA PRO A 538 2.24 19.68 -18.84
C PRO A 538 1.01 20.06 -19.67
N THR A 539 -0.19 19.61 -19.29
CA THR A 539 -1.45 20.01 -19.94
C THR A 539 -1.67 21.52 -19.86
N GLY A 540 -1.44 22.12 -18.69
CA GLY A 540 -1.58 23.54 -18.44
C GLY A 540 -0.56 24.39 -19.20
N LEU A 541 0.72 24.07 -19.06
CA LEU A 541 1.80 24.83 -19.70
C LEU A 541 1.77 24.74 -21.22
N LEU A 542 1.55 23.53 -21.76
CA LEU A 542 1.56 23.32 -23.20
C LEU A 542 0.26 23.71 -23.89
N ALA A 543 -0.82 24.00 -23.16
CA ALA A 543 -2.02 24.61 -23.75
C ALA A 543 -1.73 25.94 -24.46
N LEU A 544 -0.68 26.66 -24.06
CA LEU A 544 -0.21 27.89 -24.71
C LEU A 544 0.46 27.62 -26.07
N PHE A 545 1.07 26.44 -26.24
CA PHE A 545 1.86 26.08 -27.42
C PHE A 545 1.14 25.12 -28.37
N ALA A 546 0.21 24.31 -27.87
CA ALA A 546 -0.59 23.37 -28.64
C ALA A 546 -1.26 24.00 -29.89
N PRO A 547 -1.77 25.25 -29.85
CA PRO A 547 -2.30 25.92 -31.04
C PRO A 547 -1.25 26.11 -32.14
N LEU A 548 -0.01 26.48 -31.79
CA LEU A 548 1.08 26.67 -32.75
C LEU A 548 1.41 25.36 -33.47
N ILE A 549 1.48 24.25 -32.71
CA ILE A 549 1.75 22.91 -33.24
C ILE A 549 0.63 22.45 -34.17
N ALA A 550 -0.63 22.60 -33.75
CA ALA A 550 -1.77 22.21 -34.58
C ALA A 550 -1.84 23.04 -35.88
N MET A 551 -1.57 24.34 -35.81
CA MET A 551 -1.51 25.21 -37.00
C MET A 551 -0.39 24.78 -37.95
N ALA A 552 0.81 24.45 -37.44
CA ALA A 552 1.92 23.97 -38.25
C ALA A 552 1.58 22.65 -38.97
N ALA A 553 1.02 21.67 -38.24
CA ALA A 553 0.59 20.39 -38.80
C ALA A 553 -0.50 20.56 -39.88
N LYS A 554 -1.45 21.45 -39.65
CA LYS A 554 -2.49 21.82 -40.61
C LYS A 554 -1.89 22.43 -41.89
N VAL A 555 -0.97 23.39 -41.76
CA VAL A 555 -0.31 24.03 -42.92
C VAL A 555 0.48 23.00 -43.73
N ALA A 556 1.21 22.10 -43.06
CA ALA A 556 1.94 21.03 -43.73
C ALA A 556 0.99 20.10 -44.53
N THR A 557 -0.12 19.66 -43.92
CA THR A 557 -1.07 18.75 -44.57
C THR A 557 -1.91 19.38 -45.68
N ASP A 558 -2.18 20.69 -45.61
CA ASP A 558 -2.79 21.44 -46.71
C ASP A 558 -1.85 21.54 -47.92
N ARG A 559 -0.55 21.80 -47.69
CA ARG A 559 0.47 21.86 -48.76
C ARG A 559 0.62 20.52 -49.48
N VAL A 560 0.65 19.40 -48.75
CA VAL A 560 0.69 18.05 -49.34
C VAL A 560 -0.56 17.78 -50.19
N ARG A 561 -1.72 18.38 -49.88
CA ARG A 561 -2.91 18.28 -50.74
C ARG A 561 -2.73 19.02 -52.06
N ALA A 562 -2.24 20.25 -51.96
CA ALA A 562 -2.12 21.16 -53.10
C ALA A 562 -1.09 20.64 -54.11
N GLY A 563 -0.08 19.89 -53.66
CA GLY A 563 0.92 19.24 -54.51
C GLY A 563 0.50 17.89 -55.12
N ARG A 564 -0.68 17.32 -54.80
CA ARG A 564 -1.17 16.12 -55.47
C ARG A 564 -1.87 16.51 -56.78
N PRO A 565 -1.45 15.98 -57.96
CA PRO A 565 -2.14 16.25 -59.21
C PRO A 565 -3.60 15.78 -59.12
N ARG A 566 -4.53 16.59 -59.65
CA ARG A 566 -5.94 16.15 -59.78
C ARG A 566 -5.96 14.90 -60.67
N PRO A 567 -6.68 13.82 -60.30
CA PRO A 567 -6.92 12.73 -61.24
C PRO A 567 -7.59 13.33 -62.49
N ALA A 568 -7.02 13.03 -63.66
CA ALA A 568 -7.53 13.53 -64.93
C ALA A 568 -9.01 13.14 -65.05
N THR A 569 -9.89 14.13 -65.15
CA THR A 569 -11.29 13.93 -65.51
C THR A 569 -11.34 13.33 -66.91
N VAL A 570 -12.06 12.22 -67.08
CA VAL A 570 -12.25 11.47 -68.34
C VAL A 570 -13.17 12.25 -69.31
N SER A 571 -12.95 13.55 -69.51
CA SER A 571 -13.75 14.35 -70.46
C SER A 571 -12.93 15.31 -71.33
N GLU A 572 -11.65 15.03 -71.54
CA GLU A 572 -10.81 15.73 -72.54
C GLU A 572 -10.16 14.74 -73.53
N LYS A 573 -10.91 13.71 -73.93
CA LYS A 573 -10.69 12.97 -75.16
C LYS A 573 -12.05 12.54 -75.71
N LEU A 574 -12.74 13.45 -76.38
CA LEU A 574 -13.66 13.20 -77.50
C LEU A 574 -13.99 14.52 -78.18
#